data_AF-A0A1V8TWR7-F1
#
_entry.id   AF-A0A1V8TWR7-F1
#
_cell.length_a   1.000
_cell.length_b   1.000
_cell.length_c   1.000
_cell.angle_alpha   90.00
_cell.angle_beta   90.00
_cell.angle_gamma   90.00
#
_symmetry.space_group_name_H-M   'P 1'
#
loop_
_entity.id
_entity.type
_entity.pdbx_description
1 polymer ?
#
loop_
_entity_poly.entity_id
_entity_poly.type
_entity_poly.pdbx_seq_one_letter_code
_entity_poly.pdbx_strand_id
1 'polypeptide(L)'
;MASVWAITLLGPARQRRSHNDDDHHTSKEEDIDLGPEPCIFTSTIPAWNCRNLERLASKTVSPLVFAHVRASTEGALADSNCHPFSRGALMWMHNGGIGGWKLGVKRRLVSDVGDRWFEAVGGSTDSEWAFALFLDSLERLGVDADDEVRQRDGFGHVVLRKAMLRAIERINGFIAALPAETREQGDVRCLLNFAVTDGKSVVCTRYVSSRTDEAASLFFSSGTSWKMQPSSETGKGAGKTQLGTGEYKMERRDRGADIVLVASEPLTFERDNWVTVPTNSVLTIHNQTVLIHPILDQYYNHTPSFLRSRGFAIAQGQTAEDRKAAITRENSAAALDGTAKEVAVA
;
A
#
# COMPACT_ATOMS: atom_id res chain seq x y z
N MET A 1 5.02 15.36 -13.79
CA MET A 1 4.87 14.35 -12.71
C MET A 1 6.07 14.51 -11.79
N ALA A 2 5.84 14.81 -10.51
CA ALA A 2 6.90 14.83 -9.52
C ALA A 2 6.91 13.48 -8.83
N SER A 3 7.68 12.55 -9.37
CA SER A 3 7.77 11.21 -8.80
C SER A 3 8.64 11.25 -7.56
N VAL A 4 8.03 11.56 -6.43
CA VAL A 4 8.64 11.28 -5.14
C VAL A 4 8.78 9.77 -5.01
N TRP A 5 9.72 9.31 -4.22
CA TRP A 5 9.80 7.92 -3.80
C TRP A 5 10.51 7.91 -2.47
N ALA A 6 10.10 7.00 -1.58
CA ALA A 6 10.92 6.61 -0.47
C ALA A 6 11.32 5.17 -0.59
N ILE A 7 12.49 4.86 -0.03
CA ILE A 7 12.84 3.52 0.39
C ILE A 7 12.94 3.61 1.88
N THR A 8 12.21 2.74 2.56
CA THR A 8 12.43 2.54 3.97
C THR A 8 13.15 1.24 4.26
N LEU A 9 14.18 1.38 5.08
CA LEU A 9 14.82 0.32 5.81
C LEU A 9 14.27 0.32 7.22
N LEU A 10 13.72 -0.80 7.66
CA LEU A 10 13.79 -1.12 9.07
C LEU A 10 15.18 -1.71 9.29
N GLY A 11 15.83 -1.29 10.38
CA GLY A 11 17.15 -1.80 10.74
C GLY A 11 17.18 -3.33 10.66
N PRO A 12 18.27 -3.92 10.14
CA PRO A 12 18.35 -5.36 10.04
C PRO A 12 18.34 -5.96 11.45
N ALA A 13 17.37 -6.82 11.77
CA ALA A 13 17.71 -7.99 12.55
C ALA A 13 18.57 -8.84 11.60
N ARG A 14 19.89 -8.70 11.69
CA ARG A 14 20.84 -9.36 10.78
C ARG A 14 20.92 -10.85 11.11
N GLN A 15 19.84 -11.61 10.98
CA GLN A 15 19.91 -13.07 11.03
C GLN A 15 20.46 -13.59 9.70
N ARG A 16 21.78 -13.50 9.52
CA ARG A 16 22.47 -14.49 8.69
C ARG A 16 22.29 -15.84 9.38
N ARG A 17 21.49 -16.74 8.79
CA ARG A 17 21.59 -18.17 9.12
C ARG A 17 23.04 -18.60 8.82
N SER A 18 23.82 -18.86 9.86
CA SER A 18 25.13 -19.48 9.73
C SER A 18 24.93 -20.88 9.14
N HIS A 19 25.45 -21.11 7.94
CA HIS A 19 25.81 -22.46 7.53
C HIS A 19 27.00 -22.88 8.41
N ASN A 20 26.91 -24.07 8.98
CA ASN A 20 27.99 -24.71 9.73
C ASN A 20 29.26 -24.71 8.88
N ASP A 21 30.31 -24.05 9.36
CA ASP A 21 31.69 -24.47 9.17
C ASP A 21 32.40 -24.22 10.50
N ASP A 22 32.97 -25.29 11.04
CA ASP A 22 33.77 -25.29 12.25
C ASP A 22 34.99 -24.38 12.07
N ASP A 23 35.00 -23.20 12.69
CA ASP A 23 36.24 -22.53 13.07
C ASP A 23 36.03 -21.53 14.23
N HIS A 24 36.88 -21.65 15.23
CA HIS A 24 36.83 -20.98 16.53
C HIS A 24 37.28 -19.51 16.47
N HIS A 25 36.44 -18.62 15.94
CA HIS A 25 36.53 -17.17 16.20
C HIS A 25 35.15 -16.52 16.22
N THR A 26 34.50 -16.52 17.38
CA THR A 26 33.25 -15.79 17.61
C THR A 26 33.53 -14.30 17.82
N SER A 27 33.74 -13.55 16.74
CA SER A 27 33.51 -12.12 16.76
C SER A 27 32.02 -11.88 17.04
N LYS A 28 31.68 -11.49 18.28
CA LYS A 28 30.35 -10.95 18.58
C LYS A 28 30.22 -9.67 17.77
N GLU A 29 29.57 -9.74 16.61
CA GLU A 29 29.08 -8.53 15.93
C GLU A 29 28.11 -7.87 16.91
N GLU A 30 28.46 -6.69 17.43
CA GLU A 30 27.54 -5.88 18.21
C GLU A 30 26.41 -5.43 17.28
N ASP A 31 25.19 -5.92 17.54
CA ASP A 31 23.99 -5.42 16.86
C ASP A 31 23.86 -3.92 17.18
N ILE A 32 24.07 -3.07 16.18
CA ILE A 32 23.88 -1.62 16.30
C ILE A 32 22.38 -1.35 16.38
N ASP A 33 21.89 -0.88 17.53
CA ASP A 33 20.51 -0.40 17.68
C ASP A 33 20.36 0.97 16.98
N LEU A 34 19.71 0.95 15.82
CA LEU A 34 19.43 2.16 15.02
C LEU A 34 18.14 2.88 15.47
N GLY A 35 17.44 2.34 16.46
CA GLY A 35 16.12 2.83 16.86
C GLY A 35 14.98 2.22 16.03
N PRO A 36 13.72 2.46 16.45
CA PRO A 36 12.52 2.00 15.77
C PRO A 36 12.21 2.77 14.47
N GLU A 37 12.81 3.94 14.29
CA GLU A 37 12.48 4.84 13.19
C GLU A 37 12.89 4.26 11.83
N PRO A 38 12.04 4.47 10.80
CA PRO A 38 12.37 4.11 9.43
C PRO A 38 13.46 5.02 8.87
N CYS A 39 14.37 4.46 8.06
CA CYS A 39 15.17 5.31 7.16
C CYS A 39 14.25 5.86 6.06
N ILE A 40 14.18 7.18 5.85
CA ILE A 40 13.32 7.79 4.82
C ILE A 40 14.16 8.64 3.88
N PHE A 41 13.95 8.46 2.59
CA PHE A 41 14.43 9.33 1.53
C PHE A 41 13.21 9.90 0.79
N THR A 42 13.13 11.20 0.60
CA THR A 42 12.08 11.84 -0.21
C THR A 42 12.71 12.82 -1.19
N SER A 43 12.02 13.11 -2.29
CA SER A 43 12.49 14.05 -3.30
C SER A 43 11.35 14.52 -4.17
N THR A 44 11.36 15.79 -4.55
CA THR A 44 10.43 16.34 -5.56
C THR A 44 10.90 16.04 -7.00
N ILE A 45 12.13 15.53 -7.17
CA ILE A 45 12.69 15.13 -8.45
C ILE A 45 12.11 13.77 -8.84
N PRO A 46 11.65 13.59 -10.10
CA PRO A 46 11.14 12.30 -10.53
C PRO A 46 12.18 11.18 -10.39
N ALA A 47 11.75 9.99 -9.96
CA ALA A 47 12.57 8.80 -9.77
C ALA A 47 13.56 8.52 -10.93
N TRP A 48 13.11 8.61 -12.19
CA TRP A 48 13.95 8.37 -13.38
C TRP A 48 15.06 9.41 -13.59
N ASN A 49 14.97 10.56 -12.92
CA ASN A 49 15.98 11.63 -12.98
C ASN A 49 16.74 11.80 -11.65
N CYS A 50 16.48 10.95 -10.65
CA CYS A 50 17.09 11.04 -9.34
C CYS A 50 18.29 10.07 -9.22
N ARG A 51 19.48 10.53 -9.59
CA ARG A 51 20.73 9.73 -9.48
C ARG A 51 21.02 9.26 -8.06
N ASN A 52 20.61 10.03 -7.04
CA ASN A 52 20.79 9.63 -5.64
C ASN A 52 19.88 8.44 -5.28
N LEU A 53 18.63 8.44 -5.75
CA LEU A 53 17.72 7.31 -5.57
C LEU A 53 18.29 6.04 -6.21
N GLU A 54 18.76 6.12 -7.45
CA GLU A 54 19.38 4.99 -8.15
C GLU A 54 20.54 4.39 -7.35
N ARG A 55 21.44 5.25 -6.85
CA ARG A 55 22.58 4.83 -6.03
C ARG A 55 22.15 4.18 -4.72
N LEU A 56 21.23 4.81 -3.99
CA LEU A 56 20.72 4.31 -2.71
C LEU A 56 20.00 2.98 -2.90
N ALA A 57 19.05 2.90 -3.84
CA ALA A 57 18.28 1.70 -4.13
C ALA A 57 19.17 0.49 -4.44
N SER A 58 20.27 0.69 -5.19
CA SER A 58 21.20 -0.38 -5.58
C SER A 58 21.97 -1.02 -4.41
N LYS A 59 22.00 -0.37 -3.24
CA LYS A 59 22.76 -0.79 -2.04
C LYS A 59 21.90 -1.03 -0.81
N THR A 60 20.59 -0.88 -0.95
CA THR A 60 19.65 -0.88 0.16
C THR A 60 18.91 -2.21 0.25
N VAL A 61 18.93 -2.84 1.43
CA VAL A 61 18.24 -4.11 1.69
C VAL A 61 17.42 -3.97 2.98
N SER A 62 16.10 -4.14 2.87
CA SER A 62 15.16 -4.09 4.01
C SER A 62 14.27 -5.33 4.03
N PRO A 63 13.83 -5.80 5.20
CA PRO A 63 12.70 -6.74 5.29
C PRO A 63 11.36 -6.12 4.88
N LEU A 64 11.21 -4.79 4.90
CA LEU A 64 9.98 -4.07 4.56
C LEU A 64 10.30 -2.76 3.86
N VAL A 65 9.75 -2.56 2.66
CA VAL A 65 9.95 -1.33 1.88
C VAL A 65 8.60 -0.71 1.52
N PHE A 66 8.44 0.58 1.81
CA PHE A 66 7.37 1.43 1.29
C PHE A 66 7.93 2.36 0.23
N ALA A 67 7.14 2.59 -0.81
CA ALA A 67 7.54 3.24 -2.04
C ALA A 67 6.34 3.88 -2.72
N HIS A 68 6.42 5.17 -3.06
CA HIS A 68 5.25 5.89 -3.58
C HIS A 68 5.62 7.00 -4.54
N VAL A 69 5.16 6.90 -5.79
CA VAL A 69 5.24 7.94 -6.82
C VAL A 69 4.02 8.85 -6.72
N ARG A 70 4.24 10.13 -6.38
CA ARG A 70 3.15 11.11 -6.25
C ARG A 70 2.76 11.74 -7.59
N ALA A 71 1.47 11.70 -7.91
CA ALA A 71 0.84 12.64 -8.84
C ALA A 71 0.18 13.76 -8.03
N SER A 72 0.58 15.02 -8.24
CA SER A 72 0.14 16.13 -7.38
C SER A 72 -1.30 16.54 -7.71
N THR A 73 -2.26 16.16 -6.86
CA THR A 73 -3.66 16.61 -6.91
C THR A 73 -3.96 17.75 -5.94
N GLU A 74 -3.32 17.75 -4.76
CA GLU A 74 -3.47 18.77 -3.72
C GLU A 74 -2.11 19.15 -3.12
N GLY A 75 -1.96 20.40 -2.68
CA GLY A 75 -0.72 20.92 -2.08
C GLY A 75 0.37 21.26 -3.10
N ALA A 76 1.33 22.09 -2.67
CA ALA A 76 2.46 22.49 -3.52
C ALA A 76 3.43 21.33 -3.79
N LEU A 77 4.28 21.51 -4.79
CA LEU A 77 5.46 20.66 -4.99
C LEU A 77 6.48 20.95 -3.90
N ALA A 78 6.40 20.22 -2.79
CA ALA A 78 7.26 20.37 -1.63
C ALA A 78 7.55 19.00 -1.03
N ASP A 79 8.74 18.87 -0.42
CA ASP A 79 9.18 17.65 0.23
C ASP A 79 8.26 17.25 1.38
N SER A 80 7.75 18.21 2.16
CA SER A 80 6.76 17.97 3.21
C SER A 80 5.41 17.44 2.72
N ASN A 81 5.13 17.46 1.42
CA ASN A 81 3.91 16.90 0.83
C ASN A 81 4.16 15.51 0.21
N CYS A 82 5.29 14.89 0.51
CA CYS A 82 5.74 13.65 -0.09
C CYS A 82 5.50 12.48 0.85
N HIS A 83 4.84 11.44 0.34
CA HIS A 83 4.77 10.17 1.04
C HIS A 83 6.17 9.53 1.11
N PRO A 84 6.41 8.71 2.15
CA PRO A 84 5.55 8.41 3.29
C PRO A 84 5.64 9.49 4.38
N PHE A 85 4.52 9.75 5.04
CA PHE A 85 4.53 10.46 6.32
C PHE A 85 4.93 9.49 7.43
N SER A 86 5.51 9.97 8.54
CA SER A 86 5.95 9.10 9.63
C SER A 86 5.79 9.70 11.02
N ARG A 87 5.67 8.83 12.03
CA ARG A 87 5.72 9.13 13.47
C ARG A 87 6.35 7.95 14.21
N GLY A 88 7.63 8.07 14.54
CA GLY A 88 8.42 6.91 14.98
C GLY A 88 8.46 5.83 13.88
N ALA A 89 8.28 4.57 14.25
CA ALA A 89 8.12 3.40 13.38
C ALA A 89 6.87 3.42 12.50
N LEU A 90 5.86 4.23 12.81
CA LEU A 90 4.66 4.32 11.98
C LEU A 90 4.97 5.06 10.69
N MET A 91 4.65 4.45 9.56
CA MET A 91 4.70 5.10 8.25
C MET A 91 3.36 5.04 7.54
N TRP A 92 3.05 6.05 6.74
CA TRP A 92 1.77 6.21 6.06
C TRP A 92 1.90 6.66 4.61
N MET A 93 1.13 6.02 3.72
CA MET A 93 0.95 6.43 2.32
C MET A 93 -0.53 6.50 1.97
N HIS A 94 -0.88 7.40 1.04
CA HIS A 94 -2.22 7.51 0.51
C HIS A 94 -2.18 7.62 -1.02
N ASN A 95 -2.89 6.72 -1.69
CA ASN A 95 -3.22 6.85 -3.10
C ASN A 95 -4.72 7.15 -3.28
N GLY A 96 -5.03 8.35 -3.74
CA GLY A 96 -6.38 8.82 -3.94
C GLY A 96 -6.56 10.24 -3.45
N GLY A 97 -7.73 10.53 -2.88
CA GLY A 97 -8.11 11.86 -2.44
C GLY A 97 -9.34 11.84 -1.54
N ILE A 98 -9.40 12.79 -0.61
CA ILE A 98 -10.58 13.05 0.22
C ILE A 98 -11.54 13.96 -0.55
N GLY A 99 -12.71 13.42 -0.89
CA GLY A 99 -13.79 14.17 -1.56
C GLY A 99 -14.26 15.36 -0.73
N GLY A 100 -14.67 16.44 -1.41
CA GLY A 100 -15.16 17.65 -0.74
C GLY A 100 -14.10 18.38 0.10
N TRP A 101 -12.80 18.13 -0.10
CA TRP A 101 -11.71 18.74 0.67
C TRP A 101 -11.86 20.27 0.83
N LYS A 102 -12.07 20.96 -0.30
CA LYS A 102 -12.26 22.42 -0.36
C LYS A 102 -13.70 22.88 -0.11
N LEU A 103 -14.65 21.94 -0.01
CA LEU A 103 -16.07 22.21 0.24
C LEU A 103 -16.42 22.24 1.74
N GLY A 104 -15.43 22.05 2.62
CA GLY A 104 -15.62 22.15 4.07
C GLY A 104 -15.13 20.91 4.84
N VAL A 105 -14.82 19.81 4.16
CA VAL A 105 -14.27 18.61 4.81
C VAL A 105 -12.96 18.93 5.52
N LYS A 106 -12.05 19.68 4.87
CA LYS A 106 -10.79 20.11 5.51
C LYS A 106 -11.04 20.80 6.85
N ARG A 107 -11.95 21.78 6.89
CA ARG A 107 -12.26 22.53 8.11
C ARG A 107 -12.76 21.60 9.21
N ARG A 108 -13.67 20.68 8.90
CA ARG A 108 -14.24 19.74 9.87
C ARG A 108 -13.18 18.76 10.40
N LEU A 109 -12.36 18.22 9.51
CA LEU A 109 -11.27 17.30 9.88
C LEU A 109 -10.27 18.01 10.79
N VAL A 110 -9.78 19.17 10.37
CA VAL A 110 -8.78 19.96 11.11
C VAL A 110 -9.28 20.32 12.52
N SER A 111 -10.57 20.66 12.66
CA SER A 111 -11.17 20.97 13.97
C SER A 111 -11.48 19.75 14.85
N ASP A 112 -11.52 18.54 14.29
CA ASP A 112 -11.77 17.31 15.06
C ASP A 112 -10.48 16.62 15.52
N VAL A 113 -9.36 16.82 14.82
CA VAL A 113 -8.05 16.30 15.20
C VAL A 113 -7.54 17.04 16.45
N GLY A 114 -7.08 16.31 17.47
CA GLY A 114 -6.55 16.89 18.69
C GLY A 114 -5.23 17.65 18.48
N ASP A 115 -4.96 18.63 19.34
CA ASP A 115 -3.84 19.58 19.22
C ASP A 115 -2.49 18.89 18.96
N ARG A 116 -2.21 17.78 19.66
CA ARG A 116 -0.97 17.00 19.51
C ARG A 116 -0.72 16.57 18.05
N TRP A 117 -1.76 16.13 17.35
CA TRP A 117 -1.66 15.64 15.98
C TRP A 117 -1.86 16.74 14.96
N PHE A 118 -2.58 17.82 15.32
CA PHE A 118 -2.67 19.04 14.53
C PHE A 118 -1.28 19.66 14.35
N GLU A 119 -0.52 19.82 15.45
CA GLU A 119 0.83 20.40 15.43
C GLU A 119 1.87 19.51 14.74
N ALA A 120 1.55 18.24 14.49
CA ALA A 120 2.43 17.31 13.79
C ALA A 120 2.36 17.45 12.25
N VAL A 121 1.38 18.17 11.71
CA VAL A 121 1.21 18.35 10.26
C VAL A 121 2.16 19.44 9.76
N GLY A 122 3.11 19.08 8.89
CA GLY A 122 4.11 19.99 8.33
C GLY A 122 3.85 20.40 6.87
N GLY A 123 3.05 19.64 6.14
CA GLY A 123 2.64 19.92 4.77
C GLY A 123 1.21 20.44 4.67
N SER A 124 0.58 20.18 3.52
CA SER A 124 -0.67 20.82 3.10
C SER A 124 -1.65 19.86 2.42
N THR A 125 -1.27 18.59 2.27
CA THR A 125 -2.06 17.57 1.57
C THR A 125 -3.17 17.03 2.45
N ASP A 126 -4.26 16.61 1.82
CA ASP A 126 -5.30 15.81 2.48
C ASP A 126 -4.75 14.48 3.02
N SER A 127 -3.76 13.89 2.35
CA SER A 127 -3.07 12.67 2.79
C SER A 127 -2.38 12.78 4.14
N GLU A 128 -1.70 13.89 4.42
CA GLU A 128 -1.03 14.12 5.70
C GLU A 128 -2.05 14.37 6.82
N TRP A 129 -3.10 15.14 6.51
CA TRP A 129 -4.23 15.31 7.42
C TRP A 129 -4.95 13.99 7.72
N ALA A 130 -5.03 13.08 6.73
CA ALA A 130 -5.53 11.72 6.94
C ALA A 130 -4.62 10.92 7.89
N PHE A 131 -3.30 11.12 7.81
CA PHE A 131 -2.36 10.49 8.74
C PHE A 131 -2.52 11.04 10.16
N ALA A 132 -2.63 12.36 10.33
CA ALA A 132 -2.93 12.97 11.63
C ALA A 132 -4.26 12.44 12.22
N LEU A 133 -5.30 12.30 11.38
CA LEU A 133 -6.57 11.71 11.77
C LEU A 133 -6.44 10.23 12.16
N PHE A 134 -5.56 9.48 11.50
CA PHE A 134 -5.24 8.10 11.85
C PHE A 134 -4.56 8.01 13.22
N LEU A 135 -3.55 8.85 13.49
CA LEU A 135 -2.86 8.90 14.79
C LEU A 135 -3.83 9.29 15.91
N ASP A 136 -4.67 10.29 15.68
CA ASP A 136 -5.72 10.68 16.62
C ASP A 136 -6.76 9.56 16.83
N SER A 137 -7.09 8.79 15.78
CA SER A 137 -7.96 7.63 15.90
C SER A 137 -7.32 6.50 16.70
N LEU A 138 -5.99 6.32 16.60
CA LEU A 138 -5.22 5.36 17.38
C LEU A 138 -5.21 5.74 18.87
N GLU A 139 -4.97 7.02 19.18
CA GLU A 139 -5.01 7.56 20.54
C GLU A 139 -6.40 7.43 21.17
N ARG A 140 -7.47 7.73 20.41
CA ARG A 140 -8.86 7.51 20.86
C ARG A 140 -9.23 6.05 21.10
N LEU A 141 -8.48 5.10 20.54
CA LEU A 141 -8.60 3.67 20.84
C LEU A 141 -7.78 3.26 22.08
N GLY A 142 -7.16 4.21 22.78
CA GLY A 142 -6.34 3.98 23.97
C GLY A 142 -4.92 3.52 23.65
N VAL A 143 -4.42 3.79 22.44
CA VAL A 143 -3.06 3.41 22.02
C VAL A 143 -2.28 4.67 21.71
N ASP A 144 -1.28 4.97 22.53
CA ASP A 144 -0.38 6.10 22.29
C ASP A 144 0.56 5.77 21.12
N ALA A 145 0.56 6.63 20.11
CA ALA A 145 1.45 6.47 18.96
C ALA A 145 2.92 6.70 19.33
N ASP A 146 3.25 7.31 20.47
CA ASP A 146 4.64 7.48 20.94
C ASP A 146 5.06 6.48 22.03
N ASP A 147 4.26 5.42 22.27
CA ASP A 147 4.62 4.37 23.21
C ASP A 147 5.94 3.68 22.82
N GLU A 148 6.99 3.86 23.61
CA GLU A 148 8.35 3.40 23.31
C GLU A 148 8.42 1.88 23.06
N VAL A 149 7.61 1.10 23.77
CA VAL A 149 7.59 -0.36 23.63
C VAL A 149 6.97 -0.70 22.28
N ARG A 150 5.80 -0.15 21.95
CA ARG A 150 5.12 -0.41 20.67
C ARG A 150 5.88 0.12 19.47
N GLN A 151 6.64 1.20 19.64
CA GLN A 151 7.53 1.72 18.61
C GLN A 151 8.57 0.67 18.19
N ARG A 152 9.09 -0.12 19.14
CA ARG A 152 10.03 -1.22 18.85
C ARG A 152 9.34 -2.55 18.54
N ASP A 153 8.27 -2.83 19.27
CA ASP A 153 7.63 -4.14 19.29
C ASP A 153 6.49 -4.30 18.28
N GLY A 154 6.07 -3.20 17.66
CA GLY A 154 4.91 -3.13 16.80
C GLY A 154 3.63 -2.80 17.59
N PHE A 155 2.71 -2.13 16.91
CA PHE A 155 1.39 -1.76 17.47
C PHE A 155 0.39 -2.91 17.35
N GLY A 156 0.65 -3.83 16.42
CA GLY A 156 -0.16 -5.00 16.15
C GLY A 156 -1.18 -4.74 15.04
N HIS A 157 -1.22 -5.64 14.05
CA HIS A 157 -2.01 -5.47 12.83
C HIS A 157 -3.52 -5.26 13.09
N VAL A 158 -4.07 -5.85 14.16
CA VAL A 158 -5.49 -5.66 14.54
C VAL A 158 -5.76 -4.23 15.00
N VAL A 159 -4.83 -3.64 15.77
CA VAL A 159 -4.92 -2.27 16.27
C VAL A 159 -4.83 -1.29 15.10
N LEU A 160 -3.82 -1.45 14.24
CA LEU A 160 -3.65 -0.63 13.04
C LEU A 160 -4.89 -0.69 12.13
N ARG A 161 -5.44 -1.88 11.92
CA ARG A 161 -6.69 -2.05 11.15
C ARG A 161 -7.87 -1.32 11.78
N LYS A 162 -8.05 -1.41 13.09
CA LYS A 162 -9.15 -0.70 13.78
C LYS A 162 -9.00 0.82 13.66
N ALA A 163 -7.79 1.35 13.88
CA ALA A 163 -7.51 2.78 13.73
C ALA A 163 -7.73 3.26 12.28
N MET A 164 -7.32 2.46 11.29
CA MET A 164 -7.54 2.72 9.87
C MET A 164 -9.04 2.80 9.52
N LEU A 165 -9.83 1.82 9.97
CA LEU A 165 -11.28 1.81 9.75
C LEU A 165 -11.97 2.99 10.44
N ARG A 166 -11.52 3.35 11.65
CA ARG A 166 -12.03 4.52 12.39
C ARG A 166 -11.71 5.83 11.67
N ALA A 167 -10.53 5.96 11.06
CA ALA A 167 -10.17 7.12 10.25
C ALA A 167 -11.09 7.25 9.02
N ILE A 168 -11.35 6.14 8.30
CA ILE A 168 -12.30 6.12 7.16
C ILE A 168 -13.72 6.50 7.61
N GLU A 169 -14.19 5.94 8.71
CA GLU A 169 -15.51 6.26 9.29
C GLU A 169 -15.64 7.76 9.59
N ARG A 170 -14.62 8.37 10.22
CA ARG A 170 -14.58 9.81 10.53
C ARG A 170 -14.59 10.65 9.25
N ILE A 171 -13.79 10.29 8.24
CA ILE A 171 -13.77 10.98 6.93
C ILE A 171 -15.17 10.96 6.29
N ASN A 172 -15.81 9.79 6.23
CA ASN A 172 -17.17 9.65 5.73
C ASN A 172 -18.16 10.50 6.54
N GLY A 173 -18.01 10.54 7.87
CA GLY A 173 -18.82 11.38 8.77
C GLY A 173 -18.70 12.88 8.48
N PHE A 174 -17.48 13.38 8.21
CA PHE A 174 -17.28 14.78 7.84
C PHE A 174 -17.96 15.15 6.53
N ILE A 175 -17.93 14.24 5.55
CA ILE A 175 -18.62 14.40 4.26
C ILE A 175 -20.14 14.38 4.47
N ALA A 176 -20.66 13.43 5.25
CA ALA A 176 -22.08 13.34 5.56
C ALA A 176 -22.61 14.58 6.30
N ALA A 177 -21.76 15.23 7.10
CA ALA A 177 -22.08 16.47 7.81
C ALA A 177 -22.05 17.73 6.92
N LEU A 178 -21.69 17.64 5.65
CA LEU A 178 -21.81 18.77 4.72
C LEU A 178 -23.29 19.03 4.36
N PRO A 179 -23.71 20.30 4.24
CA PRO A 179 -25.04 20.65 3.71
C PRO A 179 -25.31 19.97 2.37
N ALA A 180 -26.56 19.62 2.10
CA ALA A 180 -26.93 18.91 0.87
C ALA A 180 -26.53 19.73 -0.38
N GLU A 181 -26.77 21.03 -0.33
CA GLU A 181 -26.46 21.99 -1.38
C GLU A 181 -24.95 22.03 -1.65
N THR A 182 -24.13 21.92 -0.60
CA THR A 182 -22.66 21.86 -0.73
C THR A 182 -22.21 20.54 -1.36
N ARG A 183 -22.85 19.42 -1.04
CA ARG A 183 -22.52 18.11 -1.63
C ARG A 183 -22.91 18.02 -3.10
N GLU A 184 -23.85 18.83 -3.56
CA GLU A 184 -24.26 18.92 -4.97
C GLU A 184 -23.34 19.83 -5.80
N GLN A 185 -22.56 20.71 -5.17
CA GLN A 185 -21.66 21.66 -5.85
C GLN A 185 -20.38 21.01 -6.43
N GLY A 186 -20.03 19.80 -6.01
CA GLY A 186 -18.82 19.13 -6.48
C GLY A 186 -18.73 17.67 -6.04
N ASP A 187 -17.68 16.99 -6.48
CA ASP A 187 -17.48 15.58 -6.15
C ASP A 187 -17.02 15.42 -4.70
N VAL A 188 -17.83 14.72 -3.91
CA VAL A 188 -17.55 14.40 -2.51
C VAL A 188 -17.17 12.94 -2.31
N ARG A 189 -17.02 12.16 -3.39
CA ARG A 189 -16.55 10.78 -3.31
C ARG A 189 -15.05 10.75 -3.00
N CYS A 190 -14.65 9.81 -2.16
CA CYS A 190 -13.26 9.57 -1.81
C CYS A 190 -12.71 8.34 -2.51
N LEU A 191 -11.42 8.38 -2.81
CA LEU A 191 -10.59 7.20 -3.06
C LEU A 191 -9.58 7.15 -1.92
N LEU A 192 -9.66 6.16 -1.04
CA LEU A 192 -8.85 6.10 0.18
C LEU A 192 -8.01 4.83 0.18
N ASN A 193 -7.09 4.69 -0.79
CA ASN A 193 -6.12 3.61 -0.71
C ASN A 193 -4.99 4.02 0.22
N PHE A 194 -5.20 3.82 1.51
CA PHE A 194 -4.20 4.06 2.54
C PHE A 194 -3.30 2.83 2.69
N ALA A 195 -2.07 3.05 3.11
CA ALA A 195 -1.15 2.01 3.55
C ALA A 195 -0.43 2.49 4.80
N VAL A 196 -0.48 1.70 5.86
CA VAL A 196 0.25 1.95 7.11
C VAL A 196 1.12 0.76 7.47
N THR A 197 2.27 1.02 8.07
CA THR A 197 3.12 0.01 8.69
C THR A 197 3.62 0.47 10.05
N ASP A 198 3.83 -0.46 10.98
CA ASP A 198 4.58 -0.29 12.23
C ASP A 198 5.96 -0.94 12.19
N GLY A 199 6.41 -1.29 10.99
CA GLY A 199 7.61 -2.06 10.75
C GLY A 199 7.44 -3.59 10.81
N LYS A 200 6.39 -4.09 11.46
CA LYS A 200 6.16 -5.55 11.58
C LYS A 200 4.93 -6.02 10.82
N SER A 201 3.98 -5.12 10.64
CA SER A 201 2.69 -5.36 10.01
C SER A 201 2.41 -4.30 8.98
N VAL A 202 1.76 -4.67 7.88
CA VAL A 202 1.27 -3.73 6.87
C VAL A 202 -0.25 -3.82 6.81
N VAL A 203 -0.93 -2.68 6.83
CA VAL A 203 -2.38 -2.59 6.62
C VAL A 203 -2.64 -1.64 5.47
N CYS A 204 -3.27 -2.13 4.41
CA CYS A 204 -3.68 -1.34 3.26
C CYS A 204 -5.20 -1.37 3.09
N THR A 205 -5.79 -0.25 2.69
CA THR A 205 -7.19 -0.20 2.24
C THR A 205 -7.24 -0.12 0.72
N ARG A 206 -8.25 -0.76 0.13
CA ARG A 206 -8.72 -0.44 -1.21
C ARG A 206 -10.16 0.05 -1.09
N TYR A 207 -10.39 1.36 -1.14
CA TYR A 207 -11.66 1.93 -0.70
C TYR A 207 -12.17 3.07 -1.58
N VAL A 208 -13.48 3.08 -1.80
CA VAL A 208 -14.23 4.18 -2.41
C VAL A 208 -15.54 4.45 -1.66
N SER A 209 -15.84 5.73 -1.40
CA SER A 209 -17.09 6.13 -0.73
C SER A 209 -18.26 6.25 -1.73
N SER A 210 -18.50 5.18 -2.49
CA SER A 210 -19.58 5.06 -3.46
C SER A 210 -20.05 3.62 -3.54
N ARG A 211 -21.35 3.39 -3.78
CA ARG A 211 -21.91 2.04 -3.99
C ARG A 211 -21.73 1.56 -5.43
N THR A 212 -21.56 2.49 -6.36
CA THR A 212 -21.57 2.24 -7.81
C THR A 212 -20.19 2.36 -8.43
N ASP A 213 -19.27 3.12 -7.84
CA ASP A 213 -17.91 3.31 -8.36
C ASP A 213 -16.94 2.28 -7.81
N GLU A 214 -15.87 2.03 -8.57
CA GLU A 214 -14.77 1.17 -8.20
C GLU A 214 -13.65 2.00 -7.56
N ALA A 215 -12.98 1.44 -6.55
CA ALA A 215 -11.82 2.06 -5.95
C ALA A 215 -10.61 2.01 -6.89
N ALA A 216 -9.65 2.92 -6.66
CA ALA A 216 -8.35 2.87 -7.31
C ALA A 216 -7.72 1.48 -7.15
N SER A 217 -6.99 1.03 -8.17
CA SER A 217 -6.48 -0.33 -8.19
C SER A 217 -5.47 -0.59 -7.06
N LEU A 218 -5.49 -1.83 -6.56
CA LEU A 218 -4.53 -2.35 -5.61
C LEU A 218 -4.41 -3.85 -5.85
N PHE A 219 -3.20 -4.33 -6.01
CA PHE A 219 -2.88 -5.72 -6.25
C PHE A 219 -1.89 -6.20 -5.19
N PHE A 220 -1.89 -7.50 -4.93
CA PHE A 220 -0.84 -8.14 -4.17
C PHE A 220 -0.33 -9.40 -4.87
N SER A 221 0.91 -9.77 -4.56
CA SER A 221 1.54 -11.00 -5.01
C SER A 221 2.35 -11.57 -3.86
N SER A 222 2.20 -12.85 -3.58
CA SER A 222 2.99 -13.56 -2.56
C SER A 222 3.74 -14.74 -3.18
N GLY A 223 4.91 -15.06 -2.65
CA GLY A 223 5.72 -16.21 -3.09
C GLY A 223 7.01 -16.38 -2.29
N THR A 224 7.87 -17.31 -2.73
CA THR A 224 9.09 -17.71 -2.03
C THR A 224 10.31 -16.88 -2.43
N SER A 225 10.34 -16.35 -3.66
CA SER A 225 11.44 -15.49 -4.10
C SER A 225 11.08 -14.59 -5.27
N TRP A 226 11.69 -13.41 -5.31
CA TRP A 226 11.60 -12.45 -6.41
C TRP A 226 12.91 -12.48 -7.21
N LYS A 227 12.86 -12.97 -8.45
CA LYS A 227 14.08 -13.18 -9.27
C LYS A 227 13.98 -12.52 -10.62
N MET A 228 15.12 -11.99 -11.07
CA MET A 228 15.30 -11.55 -12.44
C MET A 228 15.26 -12.76 -13.37
N GLN A 229 14.46 -12.66 -14.43
CA GLN A 229 14.40 -13.64 -15.50
C GLN A 229 15.62 -13.49 -16.41
N PRO A 230 16.19 -14.60 -16.92
CA PRO A 230 17.20 -14.52 -17.97
C PRO A 230 16.59 -13.87 -19.22
N SER A 231 17.19 -12.80 -19.72
CA SER A 231 16.74 -12.19 -20.99
C SER A 231 16.91 -13.19 -22.14
N SER A 232 15.86 -13.41 -22.93
CA SER A 232 15.90 -14.27 -24.13
C SER A 232 16.80 -13.71 -25.25
N GLU A 233 17.36 -12.51 -25.10
CA GLU A 233 18.25 -11.86 -26.06
C GLU A 233 19.76 -12.14 -25.81
N THR A 234 20.13 -13.33 -25.35
CA THR A 234 21.56 -13.73 -25.36
C THR A 234 21.97 -14.29 -26.72
N GLY A 235 21.97 -13.41 -27.72
CA GLY A 235 22.74 -13.56 -28.95
C GLY A 235 23.98 -12.66 -28.90
N LYS A 236 25.11 -13.22 -28.43
CA LYS A 236 26.47 -12.65 -28.53
C LYS A 236 26.73 -11.31 -27.80
N GLY A 237 27.32 -11.41 -26.60
CA GLY A 237 27.98 -10.30 -25.91
C GLY A 237 27.44 -10.05 -24.52
N ALA A 238 27.69 -10.97 -23.58
CA ALA A 238 27.31 -10.82 -22.18
C ALA A 238 28.18 -9.74 -21.50
N GLY A 239 27.86 -8.47 -21.75
CA GLY A 239 28.18 -7.40 -20.81
C GLY A 239 27.48 -7.67 -19.48
N LYS A 240 28.09 -7.27 -18.36
CA LYS A 240 27.47 -7.36 -17.03
C LYS A 240 26.06 -6.76 -17.08
N THR A 241 25.04 -7.57 -16.81
CA THR A 241 23.65 -7.10 -16.71
C THR A 241 23.60 -6.00 -15.66
N GLN A 242 23.13 -4.80 -16.03
CA GLN A 242 22.99 -3.71 -15.07
C GLN A 242 21.91 -4.08 -14.04
N LEU A 243 22.20 -3.84 -12.77
CA LEU A 243 21.22 -4.02 -11.70
C LEU A 243 20.02 -3.12 -11.99
N GLY A 244 18.82 -3.70 -12.07
CA GLY A 244 17.58 -2.97 -12.37
C GLY A 244 17.14 -2.96 -13.84
N THR A 245 17.94 -3.52 -14.76
CA THR A 245 17.55 -3.70 -16.17
C THR A 245 17.26 -5.18 -16.43
N GLY A 246 16.02 -5.61 -16.22
CA GLY A 246 15.59 -6.99 -16.46
C GLY A 246 14.14 -7.23 -16.05
N GLU A 247 13.50 -8.23 -16.64
CA GLU A 247 12.18 -8.66 -16.21
C GLU A 247 12.30 -9.44 -14.90
N TYR A 248 11.42 -9.18 -13.94
CA TYR A 248 11.39 -9.92 -12.69
C TYR A 248 10.14 -10.78 -12.60
N LYS A 249 10.18 -11.83 -11.77
CA LYS A 249 9.05 -12.73 -11.53
C LYS A 249 8.99 -13.16 -10.07
N MET A 250 7.76 -13.29 -9.59
CA MET A 250 7.45 -13.98 -8.34
C MET A 250 7.51 -15.50 -8.56
N GLU A 251 8.43 -16.19 -7.90
CA GLU A 251 8.47 -17.65 -7.86
C GLU A 251 7.71 -18.18 -6.64
N ARG A 252 7.02 -19.31 -6.81
CA ARG A 252 6.28 -20.03 -5.76
C ARG A 252 6.73 -21.49 -5.76
N ARG A 253 7.80 -21.77 -5.04
CA ARG A 253 8.42 -23.11 -5.04
C ARG A 253 7.76 -24.05 -4.04
N ASP A 254 7.09 -23.51 -3.04
CA ASP A 254 6.34 -24.26 -2.03
C ASP A 254 5.04 -23.52 -1.67
N ARG A 255 4.35 -23.99 -0.61
CA ARG A 255 3.11 -23.39 -0.11
C ARG A 255 3.34 -22.17 0.79
N GLY A 256 4.59 -21.85 1.11
CA GLY A 256 4.98 -20.69 1.89
C GLY A 256 4.98 -19.40 1.07
N ALA A 257 4.92 -18.28 1.79
CA ALA A 257 5.18 -16.97 1.24
C ALA A 257 6.30 -16.34 2.08
N ASP A 258 7.47 -16.17 1.51
CA ASP A 258 8.58 -15.45 2.15
C ASP A 258 8.55 -13.96 1.78
N ILE A 259 7.95 -13.64 0.64
CA ILE A 259 7.84 -12.29 0.08
C ILE A 259 6.37 -11.99 -0.23
N VAL A 260 5.93 -10.80 0.19
CA VAL A 260 4.63 -10.23 -0.21
C VAL A 260 4.89 -8.87 -0.83
N LEU A 261 4.40 -8.67 -2.05
CA LEU A 261 4.40 -7.41 -2.76
C LEU A 261 2.97 -6.86 -2.80
N VAL A 262 2.83 -5.56 -2.58
CA VAL A 262 1.57 -4.82 -2.75
C VAL A 262 1.87 -3.63 -3.65
N ALA A 263 1.08 -3.44 -4.70
CA ALA A 263 1.29 -2.37 -5.66
C ALA A 263 -0.03 -1.86 -6.24
N SER A 264 -0.08 -0.60 -6.64
CA SER A 264 -1.24 -0.03 -7.34
C SER A 264 -1.44 -0.66 -8.72
N GLU A 265 -0.37 -1.19 -9.33
CA GLU A 265 -0.37 -1.91 -10.61
C GLU A 265 0.58 -3.12 -10.53
N PRO A 266 0.32 -4.19 -11.30
CA PRO A 266 1.27 -5.30 -11.42
C PRO A 266 2.65 -4.82 -11.90
N LEU A 267 3.70 -5.10 -11.14
CA LEU A 267 5.07 -4.69 -11.48
C LEU A 267 5.72 -5.55 -12.59
N THR A 268 5.01 -6.57 -13.07
CA THR A 268 5.51 -7.56 -14.04
C THR A 268 4.49 -7.83 -15.12
N PHE A 269 4.96 -8.23 -16.30
CA PHE A 269 4.08 -8.59 -17.42
C PHE A 269 3.18 -9.80 -17.13
N GLU A 270 3.67 -10.77 -16.35
CA GLU A 270 2.88 -11.93 -15.91
C GLU A 270 1.83 -11.52 -14.87
N ARG A 271 0.68 -11.04 -15.35
CA ARG A 271 -0.44 -10.61 -14.51
C ARG A 271 -1.05 -11.74 -13.68
N ASP A 272 -0.85 -13.00 -14.09
CA ASP A 272 -1.39 -14.18 -13.38
C ASP A 272 -0.79 -14.38 -11.99
N ASN A 273 0.36 -13.75 -11.73
CA ASN A 273 0.98 -13.78 -10.42
C ASN A 273 0.44 -12.72 -9.47
N TRP A 274 -0.51 -11.88 -9.91
CA TRP A 274 -1.06 -10.77 -9.15
C TRP A 274 -2.53 -10.99 -8.88
N VAL A 275 -2.93 -10.79 -7.63
CA VAL A 275 -4.31 -10.88 -7.18
C VAL A 275 -4.82 -9.47 -6.93
N THR A 276 -5.93 -9.12 -7.57
CA THR A 276 -6.62 -7.84 -7.32
C THR A 276 -7.23 -7.86 -5.92
N VAL A 277 -6.93 -6.84 -5.11
CA VAL A 277 -7.61 -6.65 -3.83
C VAL A 277 -9.05 -6.21 -4.12
N PRO A 278 -10.10 -6.82 -3.54
CA PRO A 278 -11.47 -6.40 -3.80
C PRO A 278 -11.75 -4.95 -3.38
N THR A 279 -12.64 -4.26 -4.10
CA THR A 279 -13.07 -2.90 -3.70
C THR A 279 -13.75 -2.94 -2.32
N ASN A 280 -13.49 -1.92 -1.52
CA ASN A 280 -13.94 -1.77 -0.14
C ASN A 280 -13.51 -2.95 0.74
N SER A 281 -12.21 -3.22 0.72
CA SER A 281 -11.57 -4.23 1.56
C SER A 281 -10.28 -3.69 2.21
N VAL A 282 -9.90 -4.30 3.32
CA VAL A 282 -8.61 -4.12 3.97
C VAL A 282 -7.74 -5.34 3.71
N LEU A 283 -6.54 -5.10 3.19
CA LEU A 283 -5.45 -6.07 3.10
C LEU A 283 -4.58 -5.90 4.34
N THR A 284 -4.27 -6.99 5.03
CA THR A 284 -3.35 -7.00 6.18
C THR A 284 -2.26 -8.02 5.94
N ILE A 285 -1.02 -7.64 6.18
CA ILE A 285 0.15 -8.51 6.11
C ILE A 285 0.80 -8.52 7.48
N HIS A 286 0.95 -9.70 8.05
CA HIS A 286 1.65 -9.90 9.33
C HIS A 286 2.29 -11.29 9.33
N ASN A 287 3.57 -11.39 9.68
CA ASN A 287 4.34 -12.63 9.60
C ASN A 287 4.14 -13.35 8.24
N GLN A 288 4.26 -12.58 7.16
CA GLN A 288 4.09 -12.99 5.76
C GLN A 288 2.72 -13.62 5.41
N THR A 289 1.77 -13.60 6.35
CA THR A 289 0.39 -14.03 6.12
C THR A 289 -0.42 -12.86 5.59
N VAL A 290 -1.13 -13.10 4.48
CA VAL A 290 -2.02 -12.12 3.86
C VAL A 290 -3.46 -12.39 4.27
N LEU A 291 -4.11 -11.39 4.88
CA LEU A 291 -5.51 -11.43 5.30
C LEU A 291 -6.29 -10.35 4.55
N ILE A 292 -7.47 -10.70 4.04
CA ILE A 292 -8.36 -9.74 3.36
C ILE A 292 -9.70 -9.74 4.09
N HIS A 293 -10.14 -8.56 4.52
CA HIS A 293 -11.42 -8.37 5.20
C HIS A 293 -12.24 -7.30 4.49
N PRO A 294 -13.55 -7.52 4.25
CA PRO A 294 -14.41 -6.49 3.70
C PRO A 294 -14.59 -5.32 4.68
N ILE A 295 -14.69 -4.11 4.14
CA ILE A 295 -15.12 -2.92 4.86
C ILE A 295 -16.64 -2.85 4.74
N LEU A 296 -17.34 -3.21 5.82
CA LEU A 296 -18.80 -3.29 5.85
C LEU A 296 -19.40 -1.96 6.30
N ASP A 297 -19.56 -1.04 5.35
CA ASP A 297 -20.23 0.24 5.55
C ASP A 297 -21.37 0.45 4.54
N GLN A 298 -21.95 1.64 4.51
CA GLN A 298 -23.02 2.02 3.58
C GLN A 298 -22.62 1.96 2.08
N TYR A 299 -21.33 1.91 1.78
CA TYR A 299 -20.80 1.81 0.42
C TYR A 299 -20.44 0.38 0.04
N TYR A 300 -20.47 -0.58 0.97
CA TYR A 300 -20.31 -1.99 0.68
C TYR A 300 -21.43 -2.51 -0.23
N ASN A 301 -21.09 -3.42 -1.14
CA ASN A 301 -22.08 -4.08 -1.99
C ASN A 301 -22.09 -5.58 -1.67
N HIS A 302 -23.23 -6.07 -1.20
CA HIS A 302 -23.42 -7.48 -0.82
C HIS A 302 -23.57 -8.41 -2.02
N THR A 303 -23.79 -7.88 -3.21
CA THR A 303 -23.95 -8.66 -4.45
C THR A 303 -22.57 -8.85 -5.10
N PRO A 304 -21.96 -10.05 -5.04
CA PRO A 304 -20.59 -10.25 -5.54
C PRO A 304 -20.45 -10.02 -7.05
N SER A 305 -21.53 -10.23 -7.80
CA SER A 305 -21.58 -10.02 -9.26
C SER A 305 -21.81 -8.56 -9.68
N PHE A 306 -22.04 -7.64 -8.72
CA PHE A 306 -22.28 -6.25 -9.07
C PHE A 306 -21.02 -5.60 -9.64
N LEU A 307 -21.13 -5.11 -10.88
CA LEU A 307 -20.04 -4.43 -11.56
C LEU A 307 -20.05 -2.94 -11.20
N ARG A 308 -18.95 -2.51 -10.57
CA ARG A 308 -18.70 -1.10 -10.26
C ARG A 308 -18.10 -0.37 -11.46
N SER A 309 -18.43 0.91 -11.60
CA SER A 309 -17.90 1.79 -12.65
C SER A 309 -16.48 2.22 -12.33
N ARG A 310 -15.59 2.08 -13.31
CA ARG A 310 -14.20 2.55 -13.24
C ARG A 310 -14.05 4.05 -13.50
N GLY A 311 -15.12 4.70 -13.96
CA GLY A 311 -15.08 6.06 -14.49
C GLY A 311 -14.56 7.08 -13.47
N PHE A 312 -14.93 6.93 -12.20
CA PHE A 312 -14.48 7.86 -11.16
C PHE A 312 -12.97 7.77 -10.90
N ALA A 313 -12.43 6.56 -10.68
CA ALA A 313 -10.99 6.38 -10.48
C ALA A 313 -10.18 6.93 -11.67
N ILE A 314 -10.59 6.60 -12.90
CA ILE A 314 -9.94 7.08 -14.12
C ILE A 314 -10.01 8.62 -14.21
N ALA A 315 -11.16 9.22 -13.91
CA ALA A 315 -11.32 10.68 -13.92
C ALA A 315 -10.44 11.39 -12.89
N GLN A 316 -10.09 10.72 -11.78
CA GLN A 316 -9.15 11.21 -10.78
C GLN A 316 -7.67 10.89 -11.12
N GLY A 317 -7.39 10.44 -12.35
CA GLY A 317 -6.03 10.07 -12.78
C GLY A 317 -5.51 8.81 -12.11
N GLN A 318 -6.39 8.00 -11.53
CA GLN A 318 -6.05 6.75 -10.87
C GLN A 318 -6.21 5.57 -11.82
N THR A 319 -5.35 4.58 -11.65
CA THR A 319 -5.47 3.33 -12.40
C THR A 319 -6.68 2.53 -11.88
N ALA A 320 -7.40 1.93 -12.82
CA ALA A 320 -8.51 1.02 -12.55
C ALA A 320 -8.26 -0.29 -13.31
N GLU A 321 -8.73 -1.42 -12.76
CA GLU A 321 -8.45 -2.76 -13.31
C GLU A 321 -9.00 -2.94 -14.73
N ASP A 322 -8.22 -3.56 -15.64
CA ASP A 322 -8.67 -3.96 -16.98
C ASP A 322 -9.26 -5.37 -17.02
N ARG A 323 -10.59 -5.47 -16.88
CA ARG A 323 -11.31 -6.76 -16.85
C ARG A 323 -11.49 -7.49 -18.19
N LYS A 324 -10.98 -6.98 -19.32
CA LYS A 324 -11.02 -7.73 -20.60
C LYS A 324 -10.30 -9.08 -20.53
N ALA A 325 -9.37 -9.27 -19.59
CA ALA A 325 -8.70 -10.55 -19.35
C ALA A 325 -9.44 -11.48 -18.35
N ALA A 326 -10.34 -10.95 -17.51
CA ALA A 326 -11.00 -11.70 -16.44
C ALA A 326 -12.28 -12.41 -16.92
N ILE A 327 -13.09 -11.77 -17.77
CA ILE A 327 -14.38 -12.32 -18.25
C ILE A 327 -14.16 -13.52 -19.19
N THR A 328 -13.09 -13.53 -19.98
CA THR A 328 -12.74 -14.68 -20.84
C THR A 328 -12.42 -15.94 -20.02
N ARG A 329 -11.95 -15.76 -18.78
CA ARG A 329 -11.54 -16.86 -17.88
C ARG A 329 -12.71 -17.54 -17.18
N GLU A 330 -13.74 -16.79 -16.77
CA GLU A 330 -14.97 -17.40 -16.24
C GLU A 330 -15.67 -18.25 -17.31
N ASN A 331 -15.70 -17.79 -18.56
CA ASN A 331 -16.28 -18.55 -19.67
C ASN A 331 -15.45 -19.80 -20.05
N SER A 332 -14.12 -19.75 -19.89
CA SER A 332 -13.24 -20.89 -20.17
C SER A 332 -13.26 -21.94 -19.05
N ALA A 333 -13.35 -21.51 -17.79
CA ALA A 333 -13.49 -22.40 -16.64
C ALA A 333 -14.87 -23.08 -16.62
N ALA A 334 -15.94 -22.37 -16.97
CA ALA A 334 -17.28 -22.94 -17.12
C ALA A 334 -17.38 -23.93 -18.31
N ALA A 335 -16.64 -23.71 -19.40
CA ALA A 335 -16.59 -24.62 -20.54
C ALA A 335 -15.82 -25.93 -20.25
N LEU A 336 -14.84 -25.89 -19.34
CA LEU A 336 -14.09 -27.08 -18.89
C LEU A 336 -14.88 -27.91 -17.87
N ASP A 337 -15.75 -27.30 -17.07
CA ASP A 337 -16.60 -28.02 -16.10
C ASP A 337 -17.85 -28.65 -16.77
N GLY A 338 -18.25 -28.13 -17.95
CA GLY A 338 -19.34 -28.69 -18.75
C GLY A 338 -18.98 -29.97 -19.53
N THR A 339 -17.70 -30.20 -19.85
CA THR A 339 -17.25 -31.36 -20.64
C THR A 339 -16.94 -32.59 -19.79
N ALA A 340 -16.89 -32.46 -18.46
CA ALA A 340 -16.64 -33.58 -17.53
C ALA A 340 -17.92 -34.34 -17.11
N LYS A 341 -19.12 -33.88 -17.51
CA LYS A 341 -20.41 -34.50 -17.09
C LYS A 341 -21.07 -35.42 -18.13
N GLU A 342 -20.48 -35.64 -19.30
CA GLU A 342 -21.11 -36.43 -20.38
C GLU A 342 -20.48 -37.81 -20.65
N VAL A 343 -19.55 -38.32 -19.82
CA VAL A 343 -18.91 -39.64 -20.04
C VAL A 343 -19.23 -40.65 -18.93
N ALA A 344 -20.31 -40.47 -18.17
CA ALA A 344 -20.69 -41.39 -17.10
C ALA A 344 -22.16 -41.83 -17.15
N VAL A 345 -22.69 -42.16 -18.34
CA VAL A 345 -23.85 -43.06 -18.49
C VAL A 345 -23.75 -43.77 -19.85
N ALA A 346 -23.13 -44.95 -19.88
CA ALA A 346 -23.40 -46.05 -20.80
C ALA A 346 -22.71 -47.32 -20.29
#